data_AF-A0AAD9X5G3-F1
#
_entry.id   AF-A0AAD9X5G3-F1
#
_cell.length_a   1.000
_cell.length_b   1.000
_cell.length_c   1.000
_cell.angle_alpha   90.00
_cell.angle_beta   90.00
_cell.angle_gamma   90.00
#
_symmetry.space_group_name_H-M   'P 1'
#
loop_
_entity.id
_entity.type
_entity.pdbx_description
1 polymer ?
#
loop_
_entity_poly.entity_id
_entity_poly.type
_entity_poly.pdbx_seq_one_letter_code
_entity_poly.pdbx_strand_id
1 'polypeptide(L)'
;HFLTKPFAWAHRALVWSGEAYLSYSLGALSVFGFIACCFVWFYGPIGLEASQAQAFTFLVRDQRLGASIESAQGPTSLGKYLMRFPTGEVILRGETMQFWDIRAPWLEPLRGPNGLDLSRLKKDI
;
A
#
# COMPACT_ATOMS: atom_id res chain seq x y z
N HIS A 1 2.77 16.33 34.10
CA HIS A 1 3.42 17.54 34.63
C HIS A 1 2.73 18.19 35.83
N PHE A 2 1.77 17.53 36.53
CA PHE A 2 1.07 18.15 37.67
C PHE A 2 1.93 18.30 38.93
N LEU A 3 2.70 17.26 39.30
CA LEU A 3 3.53 17.25 40.52
C LEU A 3 4.98 17.72 40.29
N THR A 4 5.33 18.11 39.07
CA THR A 4 6.72 18.30 38.63
C THR A 4 6.92 19.67 38.01
N LYS A 5 8.02 20.34 38.35
CA LYS A 5 8.44 21.59 37.69
C LYS A 5 9.45 21.31 36.57
N PRO A 6 9.57 22.20 35.56
CA PRO A 6 10.58 22.05 34.52
C PRO A 6 11.99 22.03 35.10
N PHE A 7 12.84 21.12 34.60
CA PHE A 7 14.24 21.05 35.00
C PHE A 7 15.03 22.26 34.48
N ALA A 8 16.15 22.58 35.16
CA ALA A 8 16.97 23.74 34.84
C ALA A 8 17.54 23.75 33.40
N TRP A 9 17.70 22.59 32.76
CA TRP A 9 18.12 22.52 31.36
C TRP A 9 16.97 22.88 30.42
N ALA A 10 15.75 22.40 30.68
CA ALA A 10 14.57 22.69 29.86
C ALA A 10 14.23 24.18 29.92
N HIS A 11 14.41 24.79 31.10
CA HIS A 11 14.23 26.23 31.26
C HIS A 11 15.19 27.06 30.41
N ARG A 12 16.41 26.55 30.17
CA ARG A 12 17.44 27.21 29.35
C ARG A 12 17.32 26.93 27.86
N ALA A 13 16.67 25.82 27.47
CA ALA A 13 16.57 25.38 26.08
C ALA A 13 15.29 25.87 25.36
N LEU A 14 14.21 26.15 26.10
CA LEU A 14 12.91 26.49 25.53
C LEU A 14 12.53 27.95 25.77
N VAL A 15 11.64 28.46 24.91
CA VAL A 15 11.06 29.80 25.07
C VAL A 15 9.74 29.67 25.84
N TRP A 16 9.64 30.38 26.96
CA TRP A 16 8.49 30.32 27.88
C TRP A 16 7.55 31.51 27.64
N SER A 17 6.98 31.61 26.43
CA SER A 17 5.97 32.61 26.07
C SER A 17 4.70 31.95 25.51
N GLY A 18 3.56 32.65 25.58
CA GLY A 18 2.30 32.14 25.03
C GLY A 18 2.39 31.83 23.53
N GLU A 19 3.07 32.69 22.77
CA GLU A 19 3.31 32.49 21.34
C GLU A 19 4.20 31.27 21.05
N ALA A 20 5.21 31.01 21.90
CA ALA A 20 6.07 29.83 21.76
C ALA A 20 5.29 28.53 22.01
N TYR A 21 4.41 28.48 23.02
CA TYR A 21 3.57 27.30 23.23
C TYR A 21 2.61 27.03 22.07
N LEU A 22 2.05 28.10 21.49
CA LEU A 22 1.22 27.99 20.30
C LEU A 22 2.03 27.47 19.11
N SER A 23 3.26 27.97 18.89
CA SER A 23 4.11 27.52 17.78
C SER A 23 4.55 26.07 17.91
N TYR A 24 4.86 25.59 19.12
CA TYR A 24 5.14 24.17 19.37
C TYR A 24 3.94 23.28 19.05
N SER A 25 2.74 23.73 19.42
CA SER A 25 1.49 23.01 19.15
C SER A 25 1.15 22.99 17.66
N LEU A 26 1.37 24.11 16.94
CA LEU A 26 1.20 24.19 15.49
C LEU A 26 2.18 23.27 14.74
N GLY A 27 3.44 23.21 15.19
CA GLY A 27 4.41 22.26 14.64
C GLY A 27 3.96 20.82 14.79
N ALA A 28 3.45 20.45 15.97
CA ALA A 28 2.90 19.11 16.22
C ALA A 28 1.68 18.82 15.33
N LEU A 29 0.75 19.77 15.20
CA LEU A 29 -0.43 19.62 14.34
C LEU A 29 -0.07 19.47 12.87
N SER A 30 0.96 20.18 12.39
CA SER A 30 1.44 20.02 11.01
C SER A 30 1.90 18.59 10.75
N VAL A 31 2.70 18.01 11.65
CA VAL A 31 3.14 16.61 11.56
C VAL A 31 1.94 15.66 11.62
N PHE A 32 0.98 15.89 12.52
CA PHE A 32 -0.24 15.08 12.58
C PHE A 32 -1.05 15.15 11.28
N GLY A 33 -1.12 16.31 10.64
CA GLY A 33 -1.78 16.49 9.35
C GLY A 33 -1.11 15.67 8.23
N PHE A 34 0.23 15.70 8.15
CA PHE A 34 0.97 14.88 7.18
C PHE A 34 0.80 13.39 7.43
N ILE A 35 0.86 12.95 8.69
CA ILE A 35 0.64 11.55 9.06
C ILE A 35 -0.79 11.14 8.67
N ALA A 36 -1.81 11.93 9.01
CA ALA A 36 -3.20 11.66 8.65
C ALA A 36 -3.41 11.57 7.13
N CYS A 37 -2.75 12.45 6.35
CA CYS A 37 -2.76 12.42 4.90
C CYS A 37 -2.19 11.09 4.34
N CYS A 38 -1.05 10.65 4.86
CA CYS A 38 -0.50 9.34 4.49
C CYS A 38 -1.43 8.20 4.92
N PHE A 39 -2.00 8.26 6.13
CA PHE A 39 -2.92 7.22 6.61
C PHE A 39 -4.15 7.08 5.71
N VAL A 40 -4.80 8.18 5.33
CA VAL A 40 -5.95 8.10 4.41
C VAL A 40 -5.54 7.60 3.02
N TRP A 41 -4.34 7.95 2.56
CA TRP A 41 -3.78 7.49 1.28
C TRP A 41 -3.30 6.03 1.30
N PHE A 42 -3.08 5.40 2.44
CA PHE A 42 -2.70 3.98 2.53
C PHE A 42 -3.82 3.05 3.02
N TYR A 43 -4.76 3.54 3.83
CA TYR A 43 -5.80 2.72 4.47
C TYR A 43 -7.24 3.09 4.11
N GLY A 44 -7.48 4.12 3.28
CA GLY A 44 -8.80 4.37 2.68
C GLY A 44 -9.11 3.42 1.52
N PRO A 45 -10.33 3.42 0.96
CA PRO A 45 -10.56 2.82 -0.37
C PRO A 45 -9.86 3.72 -1.42
N ILE A 46 -8.65 3.36 -1.85
CA ILE A 46 -7.76 4.23 -2.66
C ILE A 46 -7.53 3.63 -4.06
N GLY A 47 -7.19 4.49 -5.04
CA GLY A 47 -6.82 4.12 -6.42
C GLY A 47 -5.73 3.05 -6.57
N LEU A 48 -4.95 2.82 -5.51
CA LEU A 48 -4.03 1.71 -5.35
C LEU A 48 -4.74 0.34 -5.51
N GLU A 49 -5.78 0.10 -4.70
CA GLU A 49 -6.61 -1.10 -4.77
C GLU A 49 -7.39 -1.15 -6.08
N ALA A 50 -7.86 0.00 -6.58
CA ALA A 50 -8.56 0.08 -7.86
C ALA A 50 -7.68 -0.37 -9.04
N SER A 51 -6.38 -0.07 -9.02
CA SER A 51 -5.45 -0.51 -10.07
C SER A 51 -5.25 -2.04 -10.08
N GLN A 52 -5.18 -2.65 -8.88
CA GLN A 52 -5.10 -4.11 -8.73
C GLN A 52 -6.42 -4.75 -9.14
N ALA A 53 -7.55 -4.18 -8.72
CA ALA A 53 -8.89 -4.64 -9.10
C ALA A 53 -9.13 -4.57 -10.62
N GLN A 54 -8.63 -3.51 -11.29
CA GLN A 54 -8.70 -3.40 -12.74
C GLN A 54 -7.89 -4.51 -13.44
N ALA A 55 -6.63 -4.72 -13.03
CA ALA A 55 -5.80 -5.79 -13.57
C ALA A 55 -6.41 -7.17 -13.32
N PHE A 56 -6.96 -7.39 -12.12
CA PHE A 56 -7.65 -8.61 -11.74
C PHE A 56 -8.92 -8.84 -12.57
N THR A 57 -9.71 -7.80 -12.82
CA THR A 57 -10.92 -7.89 -13.64
C THR A 57 -10.59 -8.35 -15.06
N PHE A 58 -9.54 -7.79 -15.69
CA PHE A 58 -9.11 -8.23 -17.02
C PHE A 58 -8.52 -9.64 -17.02
N LEU A 59 -7.78 -10.02 -15.98
CA LEU A 59 -7.27 -11.38 -15.81
C LEU A 59 -8.42 -12.39 -15.77
N VAL A 60 -9.39 -12.19 -14.88
CA VAL A 60 -10.55 -13.07 -14.72
C VAL A 60 -11.39 -13.12 -15.98
N ARG A 61 -11.62 -11.96 -16.63
CA ARG A 61 -12.36 -11.89 -17.90
C ARG A 61 -11.69 -12.74 -18.97
N ASP A 62 -10.39 -12.56 -19.19
CA ASP A 62 -9.70 -13.23 -20.28
C ASP A 62 -9.49 -14.73 -19.98
N GLN A 63 -9.33 -15.11 -18.71
CA GLN A 63 -9.35 -16.52 -18.29
C GLN A 63 -10.70 -17.19 -18.59
N ARG A 64 -11.83 -16.51 -18.33
CA ARG A 64 -13.17 -17.00 -18.67
C ARG A 64 -13.40 -17.12 -20.19
N LEU A 65 -12.69 -16.31 -20.98
CA LEU A 65 -12.66 -16.41 -22.44
C LEU A 65 -11.71 -17.50 -22.96
N GLY A 66 -11.07 -18.28 -22.07
CA GLY A 66 -10.19 -19.39 -22.43
C GLY A 66 -8.72 -19.01 -22.62
N ALA A 67 -8.31 -17.78 -22.29
CA ALA A 67 -6.91 -17.39 -22.35
C ALA A 67 -6.10 -18.02 -21.21
N SER A 68 -4.91 -18.53 -21.52
CA SER A 68 -3.98 -19.05 -20.52
C SER A 68 -3.23 -17.92 -19.82
N ILE A 69 -3.55 -17.66 -18.55
CA ILE A 69 -2.95 -16.57 -17.76
C ILE A 69 -1.44 -16.74 -17.48
N GLU A 70 -0.93 -17.97 -17.47
CA GLU A 70 0.48 -18.31 -17.19
C GLU A 70 1.40 -18.08 -18.39
N SER A 71 0.93 -18.47 -19.59
CA SER A 71 1.73 -18.45 -20.82
C SER A 71 1.46 -17.22 -21.68
N ALA A 72 0.47 -16.41 -21.34
CA ALA A 72 0.19 -15.18 -22.07
C ALA A 72 1.39 -14.23 -21.97
N GLN A 73 2.07 -14.00 -23.09
CA GLN A 73 3.17 -13.05 -23.19
C GLN A 73 2.62 -11.68 -23.62
N GLY A 74 3.07 -10.63 -22.93
CA GLY A 74 2.75 -9.24 -23.28
C GLY A 74 3.70 -8.69 -24.36
N PRO A 75 3.43 -7.46 -24.85
CA PRO A 75 4.21 -6.82 -25.92
C PRO A 75 5.70 -6.60 -25.58
N THR A 76 6.03 -6.58 -24.29
CA THR A 76 7.36 -6.33 -23.74
C THR A 76 8.05 -7.61 -23.26
N SER A 77 7.72 -8.75 -23.89
CA SER A 77 8.27 -10.10 -23.65
C SER A 77 8.11 -10.69 -22.24
N LEU A 78 7.61 -9.93 -21.27
CA LEU A 78 7.17 -10.37 -19.95
C LEU A 78 5.74 -10.95 -20.02
N GLY A 79 5.27 -11.62 -18.96
CA GLY A 79 3.90 -12.15 -18.90
C GLY A 79 2.84 -11.06 -19.13
N LYS A 80 1.63 -11.36 -19.55
CA LYS A 80 0.59 -10.34 -19.80
C LYS A 80 -0.10 -9.94 -18.50
N TYR A 81 -0.46 -10.92 -17.68
CA TYR A 81 -1.24 -10.74 -16.46
C TYR A 81 -0.41 -10.91 -15.19
N LEU A 82 0.57 -11.82 -15.20
CA LEU A 82 1.40 -12.16 -14.06
C LEU A 82 2.88 -11.95 -14.37
N MET A 83 3.65 -11.62 -13.34
CA MET A 83 5.10 -11.52 -13.38
C MET A 83 5.70 -11.90 -12.02
N ARG A 84 6.99 -12.20 -11.99
CA ARG A 84 7.75 -12.35 -10.74
C ARG A 84 8.38 -11.03 -10.32
N PHE A 85 8.19 -10.68 -9.05
CA PHE A 85 8.92 -9.59 -8.39
C PHE A 85 10.40 -10.01 -8.17
N PRO A 86 11.36 -9.08 -8.00
CA PRO A 86 12.77 -9.43 -7.77
C PRO A 86 13.03 -10.38 -6.60
N THR A 87 12.13 -10.45 -5.61
CA THR A 87 12.20 -11.41 -4.48
C THR A 87 11.63 -12.79 -4.80
N GLY A 88 11.05 -12.97 -6.00
CA GLY A 88 10.49 -14.24 -6.48
C GLY A 88 8.97 -14.38 -6.34
N GLU A 89 8.29 -13.43 -5.69
CA GLU A 89 6.84 -13.46 -5.52
C GLU A 89 6.08 -13.27 -6.84
N VAL A 90 4.98 -14.01 -7.04
CA VAL A 90 4.08 -13.85 -8.18
C VAL A 90 3.11 -12.69 -7.91
N ILE A 91 3.15 -11.69 -8.78
CA ILE A 91 2.39 -10.44 -8.65
C ILE A 91 1.58 -10.12 -9.92
N LEU A 92 0.54 -9.30 -9.79
CA LEU A 92 -0.16 -8.74 -10.95
C LEU A 92 0.77 -7.81 -11.73
N ARG A 93 0.66 -7.86 -13.06
CA ARG A 93 1.51 -7.10 -13.97
C ARG A 93 0.81 -5.84 -14.49
N GLY A 94 1.61 -4.91 -15.04
CA GLY A 94 1.19 -3.67 -15.67
C GLY A 94 1.65 -2.47 -14.84
N GLU A 95 0.97 -1.33 -14.98
CA GLU A 95 1.20 -0.17 -14.12
C GLU A 95 0.90 -0.44 -12.64
N THR A 96 0.28 -1.58 -12.32
CA THR A 96 0.03 -2.00 -10.94
C THR A 96 1.21 -2.76 -10.30
N MET A 97 2.31 -2.98 -11.03
CA MET A 97 3.52 -3.62 -10.47
C MET A 97 4.13 -2.84 -9.30
N GLN A 98 4.03 -1.50 -9.31
CA GLN A 98 4.43 -0.62 -8.20
C GLN A 98 3.60 -0.84 -6.92
N PHE A 99 2.46 -1.52 -7.04
CA PHE A 99 1.47 -1.70 -5.98
C PHE A 99 1.34 -3.16 -5.55
N TRP A 100 2.38 -3.96 -5.80
CA TRP A 100 2.43 -5.38 -5.51
C TRP A 100 2.22 -5.74 -4.03
N ASP A 101 2.58 -4.84 -3.11
CA ASP A 101 2.47 -5.04 -1.65
C ASP A 101 1.06 -4.78 -1.10
N ILE A 102 0.10 -4.37 -1.93
CA ILE A 102 -1.28 -4.17 -1.48
C ILE A 102 -1.82 -5.48 -0.92
N ARG A 103 -2.37 -5.40 0.30
CA ARG A 103 -3.10 -6.48 0.98
C ARG A 103 -4.56 -6.06 1.01
N ALA A 104 -5.38 -6.74 0.23
CA ALA A 104 -6.82 -6.50 0.19
C ALA A 104 -7.57 -7.77 0.59
N PRO A 105 -8.65 -7.67 1.38
CA PRO A 105 -9.35 -8.84 1.91
C PRO A 105 -9.93 -9.75 0.81
N TRP A 106 -10.20 -9.22 -0.38
CA TRP A 106 -10.67 -9.98 -1.54
C TRP A 106 -9.55 -10.66 -2.34
N LEU A 107 -8.30 -10.20 -2.22
CA LEU A 107 -7.15 -10.76 -2.93
C LEU A 107 -6.38 -11.77 -2.07
N GLU A 108 -6.40 -11.59 -0.76
CA GLU A 108 -5.64 -12.40 0.19
C GLU A 108 -5.96 -13.91 0.15
N PRO A 109 -7.23 -14.35 -0.07
CA PRO A 109 -7.52 -15.78 -0.25
C PRO A 109 -6.80 -16.43 -1.44
N LEU A 110 -6.44 -15.63 -2.45
CA LEU A 110 -5.75 -16.07 -3.66
C LEU A 110 -4.23 -16.04 -3.52
N ARG A 111 -3.71 -15.56 -2.39
CA ARG A 111 -2.27 -15.60 -2.07
C ARG A 111 -1.87 -16.88 -1.35
N GLY A 112 -0.68 -17.36 -1.71
CA GLY A 112 0.05 -18.43 -1.07
C GLY A 112 1.43 -17.96 -0.59
N PRO A 113 2.32 -18.91 -0.22
CA PRO A 113 3.64 -18.59 0.35
C PRO A 113 4.55 -17.78 -0.58
N ASN A 114 4.35 -17.87 -1.89
CA ASN A 114 5.17 -17.22 -2.92
C ASN A 114 4.38 -16.15 -3.71
N GLY A 115 3.43 -15.48 -3.09
CA GLY A 115 2.54 -14.50 -3.75
C GLY A 115 1.28 -15.15 -4.31
N LEU A 116 0.79 -14.69 -5.46
CA LEU A 116 -0.47 -15.20 -6.04
C LEU A 116 -0.36 -16.66 -6.49
N ASP A 117 -1.28 -17.50 -6.03
CA ASP A 117 -1.31 -18.94 -6.33
C ASP A 117 -2.11 -19.21 -7.60
N LEU A 118 -1.44 -19.74 -8.62
CA LEU A 118 -2.01 -20.09 -9.92
C LEU A 118 -3.13 -21.12 -9.83
N SER A 119 -3.05 -22.06 -8.88
CA SER A 119 -4.06 -23.10 -8.71
C SER A 119 -5.37 -22.51 -8.22
N ARG A 120 -5.29 -21.56 -7.27
CA ARG A 120 -6.43 -20.81 -6.72
C ARG A 120 -7.00 -19.84 -7.74
N LEU A 121 -6.15 -19.13 -8.49
CA LEU A 121 -6.60 -18.25 -9.57
C LEU A 121 -7.41 -18.99 -10.65
N LYS A 122 -7.06 -20.27 -10.91
CA LYS A 122 -7.76 -21.09 -11.91
C LYS A 122 -9.07 -21.70 -11.41
N LYS A 123 -9.17 -22.02 -10.12
CA LYS A 123 -10.24 -22.88 -9.58
C LYS A 123 -11.17 -22.18 -8.58
N ASP A 124 -10.69 -21.17 -7.88
CA ASP A 124 -11.32 -20.62 -6.68
C ASP A 124 -11.83 -19.16 -6.90
N ILE A 125 -12.00 -18.74 -8.15
CA ILE A 125 -12.57 -17.43 -8.57
C ILE A 125 -13.93 -17.61 -9.26
#